data_AF-A0A1F4UK62-F1
#
_entry.id   AF-A0A1F4UK62-F1
#
_cell.length_a   1.000
_cell.length_b   1.000
_cell.length_c   1.000
_cell.angle_alpha   90.00
_cell.angle_beta   90.00
_cell.angle_gamma   90.00
#
_symmetry.space_group_name_H-M   'P 1'
#
loop_
_entity.id
_entity.type
_entity.pdbx_description
1 polymer ?
#
loop_
_entity_poly.entity_id
_entity_poly.type
_entity_poly.pdbx_seq_one_letter_code
_entity_poly.pdbx_strand_id
1 'polypeptide(L)'
;MNRVLRSALTIFTLLILSFYLKHTFALDPAYLIPKFKIDPKITSCAIINSTIDKKLNGFENSKAKHMEIYTKLVDRLEQMIEKWKERGYDVNKVEEDLNTINTMIDEYEQDYEDLKSKIENLKSLCGSDDYKTKLTEVKAALKELRKDVVDIRVFYQTVIRKDIKALKLQKFED
;
A
#
# COMPACT_ATOMS: atom_id res chain seq x y z
N MET A 1 -11.38 25.24 43.91
CA MET A 1 -10.51 24.10 43.50
C MET A 1 -11.25 23.31 42.44
N ASN A 2 -10.57 22.80 41.40
CA ASN A 2 -11.10 21.93 40.31
C ASN A 2 -11.36 22.54 38.91
N ARG A 3 -10.69 23.63 38.53
CA ARG A 3 -10.52 23.96 37.09
C ARG A 3 -9.18 23.48 36.52
N VAL A 4 -8.13 23.44 37.33
CA VAL A 4 -6.78 23.04 36.90
C VAL A 4 -6.67 21.52 36.60
N LEU A 5 -7.43 20.67 37.31
CA LEU A 5 -7.39 19.21 37.10
C LEU A 5 -8.06 18.76 35.78
N ARG A 6 -9.01 19.53 35.22
CA ARG A 6 -9.66 19.15 33.96
C ARG A 6 -8.77 19.42 32.73
N SER A 7 -7.91 20.43 32.77
CA SER A 7 -7.01 20.77 31.67
C SER A 7 -5.78 19.87 31.57
N ALA A 8 -5.34 19.25 32.67
CA ALA A 8 -4.18 18.36 32.67
C ALA A 8 -4.48 16.98 32.06
N LEU A 9 -5.72 16.49 32.19
CA LEU A 9 -6.12 15.15 31.72
C LEU A 9 -6.32 15.08 30.19
N THR A 10 -6.65 16.20 29.54
CA THR A 10 -6.80 16.30 28.08
C THR A 10 -5.47 16.41 27.35
N ILE A 11 -4.43 16.98 27.97
CA ILE A 11 -3.10 17.12 27.35
C ILE A 11 -2.37 15.77 27.28
N PHE A 12 -2.57 14.90 28.29
CA PHE A 12 -1.87 13.61 28.35
C PHE A 12 -2.41 12.57 27.34
N THR A 13 -3.70 12.64 27.00
CA THR A 13 -4.30 11.74 25.99
C THR A 13 -3.95 12.12 24.55
N LEU A 14 -3.69 13.42 24.27
CA LEU A 14 -3.24 13.89 22.96
C LEU A 14 -1.81 13.45 22.62
N LEU A 15 -0.93 13.33 23.62
CA LEU A 15 0.46 12.93 23.39
C LEU A 15 0.61 11.44 23.08
N ILE A 16 -0.17 10.57 23.73
CA ILE A 16 -0.10 9.12 23.51
C ILE A 16 -0.56 8.76 22.07
N LEU A 17 -1.58 9.42 21.52
CA LEU A 17 -2.04 9.16 20.15
C LEU A 17 -1.05 9.63 19.06
N SER A 18 -0.21 10.63 19.38
CA SER A 18 0.77 11.19 18.44
C SER A 18 1.99 10.30 18.24
N PHE A 19 2.27 9.39 19.20
CA PHE A 19 3.40 8.47 19.14
C PHE A 19 3.10 7.23 18.27
N TYR A 20 1.84 6.75 18.25
CA TYR A 20 1.44 5.56 17.48
C TYR A 20 1.26 5.78 15.96
N LEU A 21 1.47 7.00 15.43
CA LEU A 21 1.35 7.28 13.99
C LEU A 21 2.69 7.53 13.28
N LYS A 22 3.77 7.82 14.01
CA LYS A 22 5.04 8.27 13.41
C LYS A 22 6.05 7.16 13.10
N HIS A 23 5.84 5.92 13.57
CA HIS A 23 6.90 4.91 13.53
C HIS A 23 6.71 3.69 12.62
N THR A 24 5.62 3.57 11.85
CA THR A 24 5.41 2.36 11.02
C THR A 24 5.59 2.54 9.51
N PHE A 25 5.83 3.75 8.97
CA PHE A 25 5.87 3.98 7.52
C PHE A 25 7.20 4.53 6.98
N ALA A 26 8.31 4.34 7.71
CA ALA A 26 9.63 4.86 7.33
C ALA A 26 10.39 3.99 6.31
N LEU A 27 9.93 2.77 6.02
CA LEU A 27 10.48 1.97 4.93
C LEU A 27 9.78 2.36 3.63
N ASP A 28 10.56 2.61 2.57
CA ASP A 28 10.02 2.81 1.22
C ASP A 28 9.26 1.54 0.80
N PRO A 29 7.92 1.57 0.65
CA PRO A 29 7.15 0.37 0.37
C PRO A 29 7.51 -0.22 -1.00
N ALA A 30 8.08 0.57 -1.93
CA ALA A 30 8.59 0.06 -3.19
C ALA A 30 9.78 -0.92 -3.02
N TYR A 31 10.48 -0.90 -1.88
CA TYR A 31 11.54 -1.86 -1.56
C TYR A 31 11.00 -3.29 -1.34
N LEU A 32 9.74 -3.42 -0.95
CA LEU A 32 9.14 -4.72 -0.66
C LEU A 32 8.91 -5.53 -1.94
N ILE A 33 8.78 -4.89 -3.10
CA ILE A 33 8.62 -5.56 -4.40
C ILE A 33 9.98 -6.05 -4.93
N PRO A 34 10.20 -7.37 -5.05
CA PRO A 34 11.45 -7.91 -5.59
C PRO A 34 11.82 -7.39 -6.97
N LYS A 35 13.12 -7.38 -7.29
CA LYS A 35 13.59 -7.13 -8.65
C LYS A 35 13.44 -8.39 -9.50
N PHE A 36 12.78 -8.26 -10.66
CA PHE A 36 12.79 -9.29 -11.69
C PHE A 36 14.05 -9.16 -12.56
N LYS A 37 14.98 -10.10 -12.38
CA LYS A 37 16.21 -10.21 -13.17
C LYS A 37 16.48 -11.69 -13.41
N ILE A 38 16.71 -12.04 -14.66
CA ILE A 38 17.16 -13.35 -15.11
C ILE A 38 18.55 -13.13 -15.71
N ASP A 39 19.52 -13.94 -15.31
CA ASP A 39 20.88 -13.83 -15.84
C ASP A 39 20.88 -14.22 -17.33
N PRO A 40 21.29 -13.31 -18.24
CA PRO A 40 21.29 -13.60 -19.67
C PRO A 40 22.25 -14.72 -20.09
N LYS A 41 23.19 -15.12 -19.22
CA LYS A 41 24.11 -16.24 -19.47
C LYS A 41 23.49 -17.60 -19.19
N ILE A 42 22.35 -17.65 -18.49
CA ILE A 42 21.64 -18.89 -18.22
C ILE A 42 20.82 -19.26 -19.46
N THR A 43 21.15 -20.39 -20.09
CA THR A 43 20.43 -20.93 -21.25
C THR A 43 19.54 -22.12 -20.91
N SER A 44 19.77 -22.76 -19.75
CA SER A 44 18.99 -23.92 -19.33
C SER A 44 17.60 -23.49 -18.86
N CYS A 45 16.56 -24.02 -19.53
CA CYS A 45 15.18 -23.76 -19.16
C CYS A 45 14.80 -24.25 -17.77
N ALA A 46 15.42 -25.33 -17.28
CA ALA A 46 15.22 -25.78 -15.91
C ALA A 46 15.67 -24.73 -14.88
N ILE A 47 16.82 -24.08 -15.13
CA ILE A 47 17.37 -23.05 -14.23
C ILE A 47 16.56 -21.75 -14.34
N ILE A 48 16.16 -21.37 -15.55
CA ILE A 48 15.28 -20.21 -15.78
C ILE A 48 13.95 -20.40 -15.03
N ASN A 49 13.31 -21.56 -15.20
CA ASN A 49 12.02 -21.86 -14.57
C ASN A 49 12.13 -21.87 -13.04
N SER A 50 13.19 -22.49 -12.48
CA SER A 50 13.45 -22.43 -11.03
C SER A 50 13.68 -21.00 -10.54
N THR A 51 14.36 -20.16 -11.33
CA THR A 51 14.56 -18.75 -10.99
C THR A 51 13.24 -17.98 -11.04
N ILE A 52 12.41 -18.21 -12.04
CA ILE A 52 11.07 -17.63 -12.17
C ILE A 52 10.22 -18.02 -10.95
N ASP A 53 10.19 -19.29 -10.56
CA ASP A 53 9.42 -19.76 -9.40
C ASP A 53 9.86 -19.08 -8.10
N LYS A 54 11.17 -18.93 -7.89
CA LYS A 54 11.71 -18.18 -6.75
C LYS A 54 11.28 -16.71 -6.78
N LYS A 55 11.24 -16.08 -7.94
CA LYS A 55 10.79 -14.69 -8.09
C LYS A 55 9.29 -14.56 -7.84
N LEU A 56 8.50 -15.47 -8.37
CA LEU A 56 7.05 -15.52 -8.17
C LEU A 56 6.71 -15.66 -6.68
N ASN A 57 7.36 -16.60 -5.97
CA ASN A 57 7.23 -16.72 -4.51
C ASN A 57 7.64 -15.43 -3.78
N GLY A 58 8.66 -14.72 -4.28
CA GLY A 58 9.03 -13.41 -3.73
C GLY A 58 7.93 -12.36 -3.91
N PHE A 59 7.27 -12.36 -5.07
CA PHE A 59 6.15 -11.47 -5.35
C PHE A 59 4.92 -11.81 -4.50
N GLU A 60 4.56 -13.09 -4.36
CA GLU A 60 3.46 -13.54 -3.49
C GLU A 60 3.68 -13.06 -2.04
N ASN A 61 4.89 -13.25 -1.51
CA ASN A 61 5.24 -12.76 -0.17
C ASN A 61 5.20 -11.24 -0.05
N SER A 62 5.52 -10.51 -1.13
CA SER A 62 5.43 -9.06 -1.17
C SER A 62 3.97 -8.60 -1.20
N LYS A 63 3.12 -9.22 -2.03
CA LYS A 63 1.67 -8.98 -2.08
C LYS A 63 1.05 -9.15 -0.70
N ALA A 64 1.29 -10.29 -0.06
CA ALA A 64 0.75 -10.58 1.26
C ALA A 64 1.09 -9.49 2.29
N LYS A 65 2.33 -9.00 2.30
CA LYS A 65 2.76 -7.91 3.20
C LYS A 65 2.11 -6.57 2.87
N HIS A 66 1.99 -6.22 1.59
CA HIS A 66 1.30 -4.99 1.18
C HIS A 66 -0.17 -5.04 1.56
N MET A 67 -0.86 -6.15 1.26
CA MET A 67 -2.27 -6.33 1.61
C MET A 67 -2.48 -6.27 3.13
N GLU A 68 -1.61 -6.89 3.93
CA GLU A 68 -1.69 -6.77 5.39
C GLU A 68 -1.59 -5.30 5.87
N ILE A 69 -0.72 -4.50 5.25
CA ILE A 69 -0.57 -3.08 5.56
C ILE A 69 -1.82 -2.30 5.12
N TYR A 70 -2.35 -2.59 3.94
CA TYR A 70 -3.53 -1.91 3.39
C TYR A 70 -4.79 -2.22 4.18
N THR A 71 -5.04 -3.48 4.54
CA THR A 71 -6.15 -3.86 5.43
C THR A 71 -6.07 -3.11 6.76
N LYS A 72 -4.90 -3.11 7.42
CA LYS A 72 -4.72 -2.37 8.69
C LYS A 72 -4.92 -0.86 8.53
N LEU A 73 -4.60 -0.30 7.37
CA LEU A 73 -4.83 1.10 7.07
C LEU A 73 -6.32 1.41 6.92
N VAL A 74 -7.04 0.61 6.13
CA VAL A 74 -8.49 0.71 5.89
C VAL A 74 -9.25 0.56 7.21
N ASP A 75 -9.01 -0.51 7.97
CA ASP A 75 -9.64 -0.76 9.27
C ASP A 75 -9.48 0.44 10.23
N ARG A 76 -8.28 1.05 10.22
CA ARG A 76 -7.98 2.19 11.07
C ARG A 76 -8.73 3.44 10.63
N LEU A 77 -8.86 3.67 9.32
CA LEU A 77 -9.62 4.81 8.79
C LEU A 77 -11.11 4.66 9.11
N GLU A 78 -11.67 3.48 8.92
CA GLU A 78 -13.07 3.17 9.24
C GLU A 78 -13.38 3.42 10.72
N GLN A 79 -12.56 2.87 11.63
CA GLN A 79 -12.70 3.09 13.08
C GLN A 79 -12.56 4.57 13.46
N MET A 80 -11.76 5.34 12.73
CA MET A 80 -11.60 6.77 12.97
C MET A 80 -12.83 7.55 12.50
N ILE A 81 -13.35 7.24 11.31
CA ILE A 81 -14.58 7.81 10.75
C ILE A 81 -15.75 7.57 11.71
N GLU A 82 -15.96 6.33 12.16
CA GLU A 82 -17.04 5.98 13.10
C GLU A 82 -17.00 6.84 14.37
N LYS A 83 -15.83 6.90 15.03
CA LYS A 83 -15.63 7.70 16.25
C LYS A 83 -15.82 9.20 16.03
N TRP A 84 -15.53 9.71 14.84
CA TRP A 84 -15.74 11.12 14.51
C TRP A 84 -17.20 11.42 14.20
N LYS A 85 -17.92 10.53 13.51
CA LYS A 85 -19.36 10.62 13.31
C LYS A 85 -20.10 10.66 14.65
N GLU A 86 -19.78 9.77 15.58
CA GLU A 86 -20.37 9.74 16.93
C GLU A 86 -20.17 11.06 17.69
N ARG A 87 -19.09 11.78 17.40
CA ARG A 87 -18.76 13.06 18.02
C ARG A 87 -19.33 14.27 17.25
N GLY A 88 -20.05 14.04 16.15
CA GLY A 88 -20.66 15.06 15.32
C GLY A 88 -19.68 15.82 14.42
N TYR A 89 -18.54 15.24 14.05
CA TYR A 89 -17.67 15.82 13.02
C TYR A 89 -18.24 15.55 11.62
N ASP A 90 -18.01 16.47 10.68
CA ASP A 90 -18.23 16.21 9.25
C ASP A 90 -17.05 15.40 8.70
N VAL A 91 -17.30 14.13 8.38
CA VAL A 91 -16.32 13.17 7.89
C VAL A 91 -16.36 12.97 6.38
N ASN A 92 -17.23 13.67 5.64
CA ASN A 92 -17.51 13.37 4.23
C ASN A 92 -16.23 13.25 3.37
N LYS A 93 -15.26 14.15 3.56
CA LYS A 93 -13.97 14.12 2.84
C LYS A 93 -13.15 12.87 3.12
N VAL A 94 -13.08 12.46 4.39
CA VAL A 94 -12.31 11.27 4.78
C VAL A 94 -12.99 9.99 4.28
N GLU A 95 -14.31 9.99 4.14
CA GLU A 95 -15.06 8.87 3.51
C GLU A 95 -14.83 8.80 2.00
N GLU A 96 -14.83 9.93 1.30
CA GLU A 96 -14.46 10.02 -0.12
C GLU A 96 -13.03 9.50 -0.34
N ASP A 97 -12.09 9.90 0.52
CA ASP A 97 -10.72 9.42 0.47
C ASP A 97 -10.61 7.91 0.75
N LEU A 98 -11.40 7.38 1.71
CA LEU A 98 -11.43 5.95 2.01
C LEU A 98 -11.89 5.14 0.79
N ASN A 99 -12.93 5.59 0.10
CA ASN A 99 -13.36 4.94 -1.14
C ASN A 99 -12.27 5.00 -2.21
N THR A 100 -11.59 6.13 -2.34
CA THR A 100 -10.52 6.30 -3.33
C THR A 100 -9.35 5.36 -3.05
N ILE A 101 -8.89 5.25 -1.80
CA ILE A 101 -7.77 4.36 -1.48
C ILE A 101 -8.15 2.88 -1.63
N ASN A 102 -9.41 2.51 -1.38
CA ASN A 102 -9.90 1.15 -1.65
C ASN A 102 -9.82 0.83 -3.16
N THR A 103 -10.27 1.74 -4.03
CA THR A 103 -10.12 1.56 -5.48
C THR A 103 -8.66 1.37 -5.89
N MET A 104 -7.73 2.17 -5.33
CA MET A 104 -6.30 2.03 -5.63
C MET A 104 -5.73 0.67 -5.14
N ILE A 105 -6.24 0.14 -4.03
CA ILE A 105 -5.86 -1.19 -3.52
C ILE A 105 -6.38 -2.30 -4.45
N ASP A 106 -7.61 -2.15 -4.98
CA ASP A 106 -8.17 -3.08 -5.95
C ASP A 106 -7.38 -3.07 -7.26
N GLU A 107 -6.97 -1.89 -7.74
CA GLU A 107 -6.09 -1.73 -8.91
C GLU A 107 -4.74 -2.43 -8.69
N TYR A 108 -4.11 -2.24 -7.52
CA TYR A 108 -2.88 -2.94 -7.14
C TYR A 108 -3.03 -4.47 -7.18
N GLU A 109 -4.17 -5.00 -6.72
CA GLU A 109 -4.42 -6.44 -6.78
C GLU A 109 -4.59 -6.94 -8.23
N GLN A 110 -5.30 -6.18 -9.07
CA GLN A 110 -5.45 -6.51 -10.50
C GLN A 110 -4.11 -6.50 -11.23
N ASP A 111 -3.28 -5.49 -11.02
CA ASP A 111 -1.95 -5.38 -11.61
C ASP A 111 -1.00 -6.48 -11.12
N TYR A 112 -1.20 -6.96 -9.89
CA TYR A 112 -0.48 -8.12 -9.39
C TYR A 112 -0.86 -9.40 -10.16
N GLU A 113 -2.16 -9.67 -10.33
CA GLU A 113 -2.61 -10.86 -11.04
C GLU A 113 -2.20 -10.82 -12.52
N ASP A 114 -2.20 -9.65 -13.15
CA ASP A 114 -1.65 -9.45 -14.49
C ASP A 114 -0.14 -9.74 -14.55
N LEU A 115 0.66 -9.21 -13.61
CA LEU A 115 2.09 -9.52 -13.52
C LEU A 115 2.32 -11.03 -13.37
N LYS A 116 1.58 -11.68 -12.49
CA LYS A 116 1.67 -13.13 -12.25
C LYS A 116 1.38 -13.92 -13.52
N SER A 117 0.27 -13.62 -14.19
CA SER A 117 -0.10 -14.25 -15.46
C SER A 117 0.99 -14.07 -16.52
N LYS A 118 1.56 -12.87 -16.64
CA LYS A 118 2.68 -12.60 -17.58
C LYS A 118 3.94 -13.39 -17.23
N ILE A 119 4.26 -13.56 -15.95
CA ILE A 119 5.40 -14.37 -15.50
C ILE A 119 5.18 -15.86 -15.80
N GLU A 120 3.97 -16.37 -15.56
CA GLU A 120 3.60 -17.77 -15.83
C GLU A 120 3.65 -18.06 -17.34
N ASN A 121 3.14 -17.15 -18.16
CA ASN A 121 3.27 -17.23 -19.62
C ASN A 121 4.74 -17.23 -20.06
N LEU A 122 5.56 -16.34 -19.50
CA LEU A 122 7.00 -16.30 -19.80
C LEU A 122 7.70 -17.64 -19.50
N LYS A 123 7.31 -18.32 -18.42
CA LYS A 123 7.86 -19.64 -18.02
C LYS A 123 7.66 -20.70 -19.11
N SER A 124 6.48 -20.71 -19.75
CA SER A 124 6.16 -21.66 -20.83
C SER A 124 6.95 -21.45 -22.12
N LEU A 125 7.54 -20.25 -22.29
CA LEU A 125 8.18 -19.81 -23.54
C LEU A 125 9.71 -19.88 -23.49
N CYS A 126 10.28 -20.55 -22.48
CA CYS A 126 11.73 -20.67 -22.40
C CYS A 126 12.34 -21.34 -23.65
N GLY A 127 13.38 -20.72 -24.22
CA GLY A 127 14.05 -21.20 -25.42
C GLY A 127 13.33 -20.83 -26.73
N SER A 128 12.18 -20.16 -26.67
CA SER A 128 11.51 -19.60 -27.85
C SER A 128 12.03 -18.21 -28.20
N ASP A 129 11.86 -17.81 -29.45
CA ASP A 129 12.19 -16.46 -29.93
C ASP A 129 11.31 -15.37 -29.26
N ASP A 130 10.10 -15.73 -28.84
CA ASP A 130 9.13 -14.84 -28.18
C ASP A 130 9.49 -14.49 -26.73
N TYR A 131 10.43 -15.22 -26.13
CA TYR A 131 10.82 -15.04 -24.73
C TYR A 131 11.25 -13.61 -24.41
N LYS A 132 11.99 -12.95 -25.32
CA LYS A 132 12.46 -11.57 -25.12
C LYS A 132 11.31 -10.56 -25.11
N THR A 133 10.33 -10.76 -25.97
CA THR A 133 9.13 -9.93 -26.05
C THR A 133 8.32 -10.06 -24.77
N LYS A 134 8.04 -11.30 -24.32
CA LYS A 134 7.30 -11.55 -23.08
C LYS A 134 8.04 -11.09 -21.82
N LEU A 135 9.37 -11.17 -21.81
CA LEU A 135 10.17 -10.60 -20.73
C LEU A 135 10.00 -9.07 -20.63
N THR A 136 9.78 -8.39 -21.75
CA THR A 136 9.53 -6.94 -21.77
C THR A 136 8.14 -6.63 -21.22
N GLU A 137 7.13 -7.43 -21.55
CA GLU A 137 5.78 -7.32 -20.98
C GLU A 137 5.79 -7.51 -19.45
N VAL A 138 6.51 -8.51 -18.94
CA VAL A 138 6.68 -8.71 -17.49
C VAL A 138 7.33 -7.50 -16.82
N LYS A 139 8.34 -6.89 -17.46
CA LYS A 139 8.98 -5.69 -16.91
C LYS A 139 8.05 -4.49 -16.88
N ALA A 140 7.17 -4.35 -17.87
CA ALA A 140 6.17 -3.29 -17.92
C ALA A 140 5.13 -3.49 -16.80
N ALA A 141 4.55 -4.69 -16.66
CA ALA A 141 3.61 -4.99 -15.57
C ALA A 141 4.23 -4.75 -14.18
N LEU A 142 5.49 -5.15 -13.99
CA LEU A 142 6.21 -4.89 -12.73
C LEU A 142 6.43 -3.40 -12.44
N LYS A 143 6.48 -2.56 -13.49
CA LYS A 143 6.63 -1.12 -13.34
C LYS A 143 5.32 -0.51 -12.86
N GLU A 144 4.19 -0.92 -13.43
CA GLU A 144 2.86 -0.44 -13.01
C GLU A 144 2.54 -0.88 -11.58
N LEU A 145 2.73 -2.16 -11.24
CA LEU A 145 2.56 -2.63 -9.85
C LEU A 145 3.38 -1.83 -8.82
N ARG A 146 4.60 -1.41 -9.18
CA ARG A 146 5.43 -0.56 -8.30
C ARG A 146 4.90 0.86 -8.20
N LYS A 147 4.34 1.39 -9.29
CA LYS A 147 3.72 2.69 -9.33
C LYS A 147 2.51 2.71 -8.39
N ASP A 148 1.67 1.69 -8.38
CA ASP A 148 0.51 1.61 -7.48
C ASP A 148 0.92 1.70 -6.01
N VAL A 149 1.95 0.93 -5.62
CA VAL A 149 2.48 0.97 -4.25
C VAL A 149 2.94 2.38 -3.84
N VAL A 150 3.57 3.10 -4.76
CA VAL A 150 3.99 4.49 -4.54
C VAL A 150 2.79 5.42 -4.47
N ASP A 151 1.85 5.28 -5.40
CA ASP A 151 0.69 6.15 -5.52
C ASP A 151 -0.23 6.01 -4.29
N ILE A 152 -0.51 4.78 -3.82
CA ILE A 152 -1.26 4.53 -2.57
C ILE A 152 -0.58 5.23 -1.39
N ARG A 153 0.75 5.12 -1.28
CA ARG A 153 1.51 5.76 -0.20
C ARG A 153 1.39 7.28 -0.29
N VAL A 154 1.59 7.85 -1.48
CA VAL A 154 1.53 9.28 -1.71
C VAL A 154 0.14 9.81 -1.38
N PHE A 155 -0.92 9.17 -1.91
CA PHE A 155 -2.30 9.53 -1.66
C PHE A 155 -2.60 9.59 -0.15
N TYR A 156 -2.22 8.55 0.59
CA TYR A 156 -2.37 8.56 2.04
C TYR A 156 -1.62 9.71 2.72
N GLN A 157 -0.38 9.98 2.30
CA GLN A 157 0.47 10.98 2.93
C GLN A 157 0.05 12.42 2.65
N THR A 158 -0.43 12.70 1.45
CA THR A 158 -0.68 14.06 0.97
C THR A 158 -2.15 14.45 0.98
N VAL A 159 -3.06 13.48 0.80
CA VAL A 159 -4.52 13.70 0.76
C VAL A 159 -5.13 13.30 2.11
N ILE A 160 -5.23 12.01 2.42
CA ILE A 160 -5.90 11.50 3.64
C ILE A 160 -5.38 12.18 4.91
N ARG A 161 -4.05 12.29 5.07
CA ARG A 161 -3.47 12.93 6.26
C ARG A 161 -3.79 14.42 6.37
N LYS A 162 -3.95 15.12 5.25
CA LYS A 162 -4.33 16.53 5.25
C LYS A 162 -5.78 16.67 5.68
N ASP A 163 -6.66 15.83 5.17
CA ASP A 163 -8.09 15.91 5.44
C ASP A 163 -8.42 15.47 6.87
N ILE A 164 -7.72 14.46 7.39
CA ILE A 164 -7.74 14.11 8.82
C ILE A 164 -7.31 15.29 9.71
N LYS A 165 -6.34 16.10 9.29
CA LYS A 165 -5.93 17.28 10.07
C LYS A 165 -6.99 18.37 10.02
N ALA A 166 -7.57 18.63 8.85
CA ALA A 166 -8.64 19.60 8.69
C ALA A 166 -9.88 19.23 9.52
N LEU A 167 -10.25 17.94 9.53
CA LEU A 167 -11.37 17.44 10.34
C LEU A 167 -11.19 17.72 11.83
N LYS A 168 -9.96 17.59 12.35
CA LYS A 168 -9.67 17.91 13.75
C LYS A 168 -9.82 19.38 14.09
N LEU A 169 -9.77 20.29 13.11
CA LEU A 169 -9.91 21.73 13.31
C LEU A 169 -11.36 22.21 13.39
N GLN A 170 -12.34 21.44 12.90
CA GLN A 170 -13.76 21.84 12.87
C GLN A 170 -14.30 22.32 14.23
N LYS A 171 -13.93 21.67 15.34
CA LYS A 171 -14.39 22.07 16.69
C LYS A 171 -13.58 23.17 17.37
N PHE A 172 -12.59 23.76 16.69
CA PHE A 172 -11.84 24.91 17.20
C PHE A 172 -12.33 26.23 16.60
N GLU A 173 -13.27 26.18 15.67
CA GLU A 173 -13.85 27.35 14.99
C GLU A 173 -15.31 27.64 15.41
N ASP A 174 -15.92 26.76 16.22
CA ASP A 174 -17.21 26.94 16.91
C ASP A 174 -17.00 27.48 18.34
#